data_AF-A0AA37KY03-F1
#
_entry.id   AF-A0AA37KY03-F1
#
_cell.length_a   1.000
_cell.length_b   1.000
_cell.length_c   1.000
_cell.angle_alpha   90.00
_cell.angle_beta   90.00
_cell.angle_gamma   90.00
#
_symmetry.space_group_name_H-M   'P 1'
#
loop_
_entity.id
_entity.type
_entity.pdbx_description
1 polymer ?
#
loop_
_entity_poly.entity_id
_entity_poly.type
_entity_poly.pdbx_seq_one_letter_code
_entity_poly.pdbx_strand_id
1 'polypeptide(L)'
;MPHERRHYVRVAFDAPALLTTGLGTFDVQVLDLSLQGALLALGTEPAAAQLPAGAPCQLVIALSADNDHIAMTGDIVHIEGPHAGLQCRTMDLDSVTHLRRVIELQLGDPALLERDLAELIAAHAAQ
;
A
#
# COMPACT_ATOMS: atom_id res chain seq x y z
N MET A 1 12.67 17.56 -14.05
CA MET A 1 12.28 18.17 -12.76
C MET A 1 12.11 17.03 -11.77
N PRO A 2 12.93 16.93 -10.71
CA PRO A 2 12.97 15.73 -9.89
C PRO A 2 11.80 15.70 -8.90
N HIS A 3 10.94 14.70 -9.04
CA HIS A 3 10.29 13.94 -7.95
C HIS A 3 9.61 14.71 -6.80
N GLU A 4 8.42 15.28 -7.02
CA GLU A 4 7.50 15.60 -5.91
C GLU A 4 6.03 15.44 -6.36
N ARG A 5 5.57 14.18 -6.41
CA ARG A 5 4.15 13.83 -6.51
C ARG A 5 3.71 12.96 -5.32
N ARG A 6 4.30 13.19 -4.14
CA ARG A 6 3.81 12.60 -2.90
C ARG A 6 2.79 13.57 -2.29
N HIS A 7 1.65 13.70 -2.98
CA HIS A 7 0.48 14.40 -2.45
C HIS A 7 -0.16 13.62 -1.30
N TYR A 8 0.04 12.30 -1.28
CA TYR A 8 -0.62 11.42 -0.35
C TYR A 8 0.17 11.19 0.93
N VAL A 9 -0.51 11.32 2.05
CA VAL A 9 -0.01 11.01 3.39
C VAL A 9 0.40 9.53 3.42
N ARG A 10 1.67 9.29 3.76
CA ARG A 10 2.20 7.96 4.01
C ARG A 10 2.51 7.83 5.49
N VAL A 11 2.10 6.72 6.08
CA VAL A 11 2.34 6.41 7.48
C VAL A 11 3.27 5.21 7.60
N ALA A 12 4.22 5.28 8.54
CA ALA A 12 5.14 4.17 8.79
C ALA A 12 4.38 3.02 9.43
N PHE A 13 4.27 1.91 8.72
CA PHE A 13 3.45 0.78 9.14
C PHE A 13 4.26 -0.51 9.03
N ASP A 14 4.91 -0.88 10.13
CA ASP A 14 5.76 -2.06 10.22
C ASP A 14 4.89 -3.28 10.55
N ALA A 15 4.45 -3.97 9.50
CA ALA A 15 3.62 -5.16 9.63
C ALA A 15 3.94 -6.21 8.55
N PRO A 16 3.87 -7.50 8.89
CA PRO A 16 3.98 -8.56 7.90
C PRO A 16 2.75 -8.56 6.98
N ALA A 17 3.00 -8.85 5.71
CA ALA A 17 1.97 -8.95 4.69
C ALA A 17 2.28 -10.05 3.68
N LEU A 18 1.24 -10.49 2.99
CA LEU A 18 1.34 -11.45 1.90
C LEU A 18 1.13 -10.73 0.57
N LEU A 19 2.13 -10.82 -0.30
CA LEU A 19 2.08 -10.30 -1.66
C LEU A 19 1.81 -11.46 -2.62
N THR A 20 0.61 -11.51 -3.18
CA THR A 20 0.24 -12.46 -4.23
C THR A 20 0.37 -11.81 -5.59
N THR A 21 1.08 -12.48 -6.51
CA THR A 21 1.32 -12.04 -7.88
C THR A 21 1.11 -13.20 -8.84
N GLY A 22 1.18 -12.95 -10.15
CA GLY A 22 1.15 -14.04 -11.14
C GLY A 22 2.29 -15.06 -11.02
N LEU A 23 3.37 -14.74 -10.30
CA LEU A 23 4.50 -15.65 -10.06
C LEU A 23 4.31 -16.54 -8.81
N GLY A 24 3.39 -16.18 -7.92
CA GLY A 24 3.21 -16.85 -6.64
C GLY A 24 2.92 -15.85 -5.51
N THR A 25 2.91 -16.39 -4.28
CA THR A 25 2.70 -15.63 -3.06
C THR A 25 4.00 -15.53 -2.29
N PHE A 26 4.34 -14.32 -1.85
CA PHE A 26 5.58 -14.00 -1.16
C PHE A 26 5.27 -13.32 0.17
N ASP A 27 5.96 -13.75 1.23
CA ASP A 27 5.99 -13.02 2.48
C ASP A 27 6.82 -11.74 2.32
N VAL A 28 6.20 -10.60 2.65
CA VAL A 28 6.79 -9.27 2.55
C VAL A 28 6.55 -8.50 3.84
N GLN A 29 7.38 -7.50 4.10
CA GLN A 29 7.14 -6.56 5.20
C GLN A 29 6.63 -5.25 4.62
N VAL A 30 5.55 -4.72 5.18
CA VAL A 30 5.12 -3.36 4.87
C VAL A 30 6.03 -2.40 5.64
N LEU A 31 6.55 -1.38 4.96
CA LEU A 31 7.37 -0.33 5.56
C LEU A 31 6.56 0.95 5.77
N ASP A 32 5.77 1.31 4.76
CA ASP A 32 4.86 2.45 4.83
C ASP A 32 3.60 2.20 3.99
N LEU A 33 2.48 2.79 4.43
CA LEU A 33 1.18 2.69 3.79
C LEU A 33 0.62 4.07 3.45
N SER A 34 -0.15 4.11 2.36
CA SER A 34 -0.96 5.26 1.95
C SER A 34 -2.24 4.78 1.28
N LEU A 35 -3.21 5.66 1.13
CA LEU A 35 -4.45 5.35 0.40
C LEU A 35 -4.21 5.01 -1.08
N GLN A 36 -3.07 5.41 -1.64
CA GLN A 36 -2.72 5.20 -3.06
C GLN A 36 -1.70 4.09 -3.29
N GLY A 37 -1.22 3.43 -2.24
CA GLY A 37 -0.23 2.37 -2.37
C GLY A 37 0.57 2.11 -1.10
N ALA A 38 1.55 1.21 -1.23
CA ALA A 38 2.37 0.74 -0.12
C ALA A 38 3.84 0.67 -0.55
N LEU A 39 4.75 0.85 0.41
CA LEU A 39 6.14 0.46 0.25
C LEU A 39 6.37 -0.86 0.98
N LEU A 40 6.91 -1.82 0.26
CA LEU A 40 7.15 -3.17 0.75
C LEU A 40 8.66 -3.44 0.79
N ALA A 41 9.14 -4.11 1.82
CA ALA A 41 10.39 -4.83 1.81
C ALA A 41 10.14 -6.26 1.35
N LEU A 42 10.69 -6.59 0.20
CA LEU A 42 10.75 -7.96 -0.29
C LEU A 42 11.67 -8.76 0.62
N GLY A 43 11.24 -9.96 1.01
CA GLY A 43 12.07 -10.87 1.77
C GLY A 43 13.32 -11.30 1.00
N THR A 44 14.15 -12.13 1.61
CA THR A 44 15.35 -12.72 0.98
C THR A 44 15.03 -13.77 -0.10
N GLU A 45 13.76 -13.92 -0.46
CA GLU A 45 13.28 -14.83 -1.49
C GLU A 45 13.74 -14.37 -2.88
N PRO A 46 14.57 -15.16 -3.60
CA PRO A 46 15.13 -14.75 -4.89
C PRO A 46 14.08 -14.59 -5.99
N ALA A 47 12.89 -15.19 -5.83
CA ALA A 47 11.77 -15.03 -6.76
C ALA A 47 11.06 -13.68 -6.59
N ALA A 48 11.03 -13.13 -5.37
CA ALA A 48 10.46 -11.80 -5.12
C ALA A 48 11.30 -10.70 -5.80
N ALA A 49 12.63 -10.85 -5.82
CA ALA A 49 13.55 -9.93 -6.51
C ALA A 49 13.39 -9.93 -8.05
N GLN A 50 12.71 -10.93 -8.62
CA GLN A 50 12.48 -11.06 -10.06
C GLN A 50 11.08 -10.56 -10.48
N LEU A 51 10.32 -9.96 -9.57
CA LEU A 51 9.01 -9.40 -9.88
C LEU A 51 9.14 -8.31 -10.96
N PRO A 52 8.37 -8.39 -12.06
CA PRO A 52 8.43 -7.35 -13.07
C PRO A 52 7.68 -6.10 -12.61
N ALA A 53 8.24 -4.92 -12.90
CA ALA A 53 7.49 -3.67 -12.79
C ALA A 53 6.29 -3.70 -13.76
N GLY A 54 5.13 -3.24 -13.29
CA GLY A 54 3.83 -3.34 -13.95
C GLY A 54 3.09 -4.65 -13.68
N ALA A 55 3.64 -5.57 -12.89
CA ALA A 55 2.95 -6.81 -12.54
C ALA A 55 1.73 -6.52 -11.65
N PRO A 56 0.54 -7.05 -12.00
CA PRO A 56 -0.61 -6.98 -11.11
C PRO A 56 -0.35 -7.84 -9.87
N CYS A 57 -0.78 -7.32 -8.73
CA CYS A 57 -0.53 -7.92 -7.43
C CYS A 57 -1.68 -7.63 -6.46
N GLN A 58 -1.76 -8.48 -5.44
CA GLN A 58 -2.66 -8.31 -4.33
C GLN A 58 -1.85 -8.38 -3.04
N LEU A 59 -1.94 -7.34 -2.23
CA LEU A 59 -1.33 -7.24 -0.92
C LEU A 59 -2.40 -7.51 0.14
N VAL A 60 -2.12 -8.41 1.07
CA VAL A 60 -2.99 -8.69 2.22
C VAL A 60 -2.20 -8.47 3.50
N ILE A 61 -2.70 -7.58 4.35
CA ILE A 61 -2.10 -7.18 5.62
C ILE A 61 -3.05 -7.60 6.74
N ALA A 62 -2.61 -8.49 7.62
CA ALA A 62 -3.41 -8.88 8.79
C ALA A 62 -3.29 -7.82 9.88
N LEU A 63 -4.41 -7.27 10.36
CA LEU A 63 -4.43 -6.25 11.42
C LEU A 63 -4.66 -6.86 12.80
N SER A 64 -5.45 -7.93 12.89
CA SER A 64 -5.78 -8.63 14.13
C SER A 64 -6.00 -10.13 13.87
N ALA A 65 -6.01 -10.91 14.95
CA ALA A 65 -6.39 -12.33 14.91
C ALA A 65 -7.89 -12.53 14.62
N ASP A 66 -8.73 -11.51 14.82
CA ASP A 66 -10.19 -11.56 14.67
C ASP A 66 -10.67 -11.34 13.21
N ASN A 67 -9.87 -11.77 12.23
CA ASN A 67 -10.18 -11.71 10.79
C ASN A 67 -10.15 -10.30 10.15
N ASP A 68 -9.75 -9.26 10.88
CA ASP A 68 -9.51 -7.93 10.31
C ASP A 68 -8.25 -7.92 9.45
N HIS A 69 -8.41 -7.55 8.18
CA HIS A 69 -7.31 -7.46 7.23
C HIS A 69 -7.52 -6.31 6.24
N ILE A 70 -6.42 -5.76 5.74
CA ILE A 70 -6.41 -4.82 4.62
C ILE A 70 -6.00 -5.59 3.39
N ALA A 71 -6.92 -5.75 2.44
CA ALA A 71 -6.65 -6.27 1.12
C ALA A 71 -6.59 -5.12 0.11
N MET A 72 -5.49 -5.05 -0.65
CA MET A 72 -5.24 -4.02 -1.65
C MET A 72 -4.83 -4.70 -2.96
N THR A 73 -5.53 -4.39 -4.04
CA THR A 73 -5.18 -4.86 -5.39
C THR A 73 -4.56 -3.71 -6.16
N GLY A 74 -3.44 -3.98 -6.82
CA GLY A 74 -2.61 -2.94 -7.42
C GLY A 74 -1.58 -3.50 -8.39
N ASP A 75 -0.65 -2.64 -8.79
CA ASP A 75 0.52 -3.06 -9.56
C ASP A 75 1.81 -2.70 -8.83
N ILE A 76 2.85 -3.51 -9.07
CA ILE A 76 4.21 -3.15 -8.69
C ILE A 76 4.69 -2.04 -9.61
N VAL A 77 4.94 -0.84 -9.09
CA VAL A 77 5.37 0.32 -9.90
C VAL A 77 6.87 0.38 -10.10
N HIS A 78 7.66 -0.09 -9.13
CA HIS A 78 9.11 -0.16 -9.21
C HIS A 78 9.64 -1.13 -8.16
N ILE A 79 10.86 -1.62 -8.39
CA ILE A 79 11.63 -2.42 -7.44
C ILE A 79 13.03 -1.83 -7.37
N GLU A 80 13.46 -1.51 -6.16
CA GLU A 80 14.77 -0.93 -5.87
C GLU A 80 15.46 -1.77 -4.79
N GLY A 81 16.32 -2.71 -5.23
CA GLY A 81 16.99 -3.63 -4.33
C GLY A 81 16.01 -4.52 -3.57
N PRO A 82 15.99 -4.49 -2.22
CA PRO A 82 15.04 -5.27 -1.42
C PRO A 82 13.68 -4.56 -1.26
N HIS A 83 13.43 -3.43 -1.93
CA HIS A 83 12.18 -2.69 -1.77
C HIS A 83 11.33 -2.73 -3.04
N ALA A 84 10.02 -2.85 -2.88
CA ALA A 84 9.04 -2.76 -3.95
C ALA A 84 8.00 -1.70 -3.64
N GLY A 85 7.77 -0.81 -4.60
CA GLY A 85 6.66 0.13 -4.57
C GLY A 85 5.42 -0.51 -5.17
N LEU A 86 4.31 -0.47 -4.45
CA LEU A 86 3.00 -0.92 -4.91
C LEU A 86 2.08 0.28 -5.08
N GLN A 87 1.40 0.36 -6.21
CA GLN A 87 0.33 1.33 -6.45
C GLN A 87 -1.03 0.65 -6.34
N CYS A 88 -1.87 1.15 -5.44
CA CYS A 88 -3.24 0.68 -5.27
C CYS A 88 -4.07 1.05 -6.52
N ARG A 89 -4.74 0.06 -7.12
CA ARG A 89 -5.78 0.28 -8.13
C ARG A 89 -7.16 0.23 -7.51
N THR A 90 -7.43 -0.81 -6.75
CA THR A 90 -8.74 -1.08 -6.15
C THR A 90 -8.55 -1.62 -4.74
N MET A 91 -9.47 -1.27 -3.87
CA MET A 91 -9.49 -1.69 -2.47
C MET A 91 -10.94 -1.86 -2.05
N ASP A 92 -11.21 -2.89 -1.25
CA ASP A 92 -12.54 -3.14 -0.73
C ASP A 92 -12.93 -2.09 0.32
N LEU A 93 -14.25 -1.88 0.49
CA LEU A 93 -14.78 -0.86 1.42
C LEU A 93 -14.30 -1.07 2.86
N ASP A 94 -14.26 -2.32 3.31
CA ASP A 94 -13.81 -2.65 4.66
C ASP A 94 -12.32 -2.35 4.80
N SER A 95 -11.52 -2.74 3.80
CA SER A 95 -10.08 -2.50 3.76
C SER A 95 -9.72 -1.01 3.77
N VAL A 96 -10.43 -0.18 3.01
CA VAL A 96 -10.20 1.28 3.04
C VAL A 96 -10.63 1.90 4.37
N THR A 97 -11.67 1.37 5.00
CA THR A 97 -12.11 1.82 6.33
C THR A 97 -11.07 1.50 7.40
N HIS A 98 -10.52 0.29 7.38
CA HIS A 98 -9.44 -0.11 8.27
C HIS A 98 -8.16 0.70 8.01
N LEU A 99 -7.77 0.87 6.74
CA LEU A 99 -6.61 1.67 6.38
C LEU A 99 -6.75 3.13 6.82
N ARG A 100 -7.93 3.72 6.61
CA ARG A 100 -8.25 5.06 7.11
C ARG A 100 -8.02 5.11 8.62
N ARG A 101 -8.55 4.13 9.37
CA ARG A 101 -8.40 4.08 10.82
C ARG A 101 -6.94 3.97 11.27
N VAL A 102 -6.14 3.14 10.59
CA VAL A 102 -4.70 3.02 10.84
C VAL A 102 -4.00 4.36 10.62
N ILE A 103 -4.30 5.04 9.51
CA ILE A 103 -3.71 6.34 9.18
C ILE A 103 -4.13 7.40 10.22
N GLU A 104 -5.39 7.45 10.64
CA GLU A 104 -5.87 8.35 11.70
C GLU A 104 -5.12 8.14 13.02
N LEU A 105 -4.93 6.87 13.42
CA LEU A 105 -4.24 6.52 14.66
C LEU A 105 -2.76 6.89 14.61
N GLN A 106 -2.10 6.76 13.46
CA GLN A 106 -0.69 7.08 13.31
C GLN A 106 -0.41 8.56 13.10
N LEU A 107 -1.30 9.33 12.46
CA LEU A 107 -1.13 10.78 12.31
C LEU A 107 -1.42 11.54 13.60
N GLY A 108 -2.28 11.03 14.47
CA GLY A 108 -2.72 11.72 15.69
C GLY A 108 -3.59 12.97 15.45
N ASP A 109 -3.72 13.44 14.20
CA ASP A 109 -4.58 14.54 13.79
C ASP A 109 -5.46 14.14 12.58
N PRO A 110 -6.78 13.99 12.78
CA PRO A 110 -7.70 13.58 11.71
C PRO A 110 -7.85 14.63 10.59
N ALA A 111 -7.53 15.90 10.83
CA ALA A 111 -7.68 16.96 9.83
C ALA A 111 -6.71 16.79 8.64
N LEU A 112 -5.55 16.17 8.87
CA LEU A 112 -4.58 15.89 7.81
C LEU A 112 -5.05 14.77 6.88
N LEU A 113 -5.79 13.80 7.40
CA LEU A 113 -6.39 12.74 6.58
C LEU A 113 -7.57 13.23 5.75
N GLU A 114 -8.40 14.13 6.29
CA GLU A 114 -9.50 14.73 5.53
C GLU A 114 -9.00 15.51 4.31
N ARG A 115 -7.85 16.18 4.43
CA ARG A 115 -7.19 16.87 3.31
C ARG A 115 -6.74 15.86 2.24
N ASP A 116 -6.14 14.75 2.65
CA ASP A 116 -5.71 13.69 1.74
C ASP A 116 -6.87 13.08 0.96
N LEU A 117 -7.97 12.80 1.67
CA LEU A 117 -9.18 12.25 1.07
C LEU A 117 -9.81 13.23 0.07
N ALA A 118 -9.82 14.53 0.39
CA ALA A 118 -10.29 15.56 -0.52
C ALA A 118 -9.44 15.63 -1.80
N GLU A 119 -8.11 15.49 -1.70
CA GLU A 119 -7.22 15.44 -2.85
C GLU A 119 -7.43 14.18 -3.69
N LEU A 120 -7.65 13.03 -3.06
CA LEU A 120 -7.99 11.76 -3.71
C LEU A 120 -9.28 11.86 -4.54
N ILE A 121 -10.34 12.43 -3.95
CA ILE A 121 -11.61 12.64 -4.63
C ILE A 121 -11.43 13.62 -5.79
N ALA A 122 -10.70 14.72 -5.59
CA ALA A 122 -10.43 15.68 -6.64
C ALA A 122 -9.63 15.08 -7.81
N ALA A 123 -8.63 14.23 -7.52
CA ALA A 123 -7.81 13.56 -8.53
C ALA A 123 -8.57 12.50 -9.34
N HIS A 124 -9.57 11.84 -8.74
CA HIS A 124 -10.45 10.89 -9.42
C HIS A 124 -11.65 11.57 -10.14
N ALA A 125 -12.13 12.71 -9.64
CA ALA A 125 -13.21 13.47 -10.29
C ALA A 125 -12.76 14.24 -11.54
N ALA A 126 -11.45 14.42 -11.72
CA ALA A 126 -10.85 15.11 -12.86
C ALA A 126 -10.43 14.17 -14.03
N GLN A 127 -10.82 12.88 -13.99
CA GLN A 127 -10.54 11.89 -15.04
C GLN A 127 -11.77 11.62 -15.92
#